data_AF-A0A9P3C962-F1
#
_entry.id   AF-A0A9P3C962-F1
#
_cell.length_a   1.000
_cell.length_b   1.000
_cell.length_c   1.000
_cell.angle_alpha   90.00
_cell.angle_beta   90.00
_cell.angle_gamma   90.00
#
_symmetry.space_group_name_H-M   'P 1'
#
loop_
_entity.id
_entity.type
_entity.pdbx_description
1 polymer ?
#
loop_
_entity_poly.entity_id
_entity_poly.type
_entity_poly.pdbx_seq_one_letter_code
_entity_poly.pdbx_strand_id
1 'polypeptide(L)'
;MFRCIAAPKEPEYSTDLAVFGYHKNEKGEFIDNTTGEYFDFFHTDNDRVNDLRRGAYQECLRKEIAAELKEKHGITELFVTGADGTEISSSRPSGQNVSVLTTNVSELAQKRDIIIIVGESGQDRGVWAWRIVQREGGIDGGSLTGLASKVVARVAQPTEGMGRLDQGEQVQTDGQKLEAPGIIVLNPGQLLYSHGLGRNLTVASWQSRPRPTATSEPYKVEPKHNSIPGHETPHKHVQTTFRNILPQIIAEDARLHIIAIGDGTTATIDTIDQIMLIRGHISIGGGVLGTVALLDAKHEHEKIASLLLKRYLASVGKGWVQGEEAKGTVVQMPNRESLGMPALEYAPDAQANVEKPSGATCNGHRTPDAPAVNGHNITNGNHADLVQPLSALAAVDELLSVPGPPPNTPADSGTTSPATVASNPGSPAKSNKVETTIEDADGDYPAPESLPVSCPTYSAGVCDGVTETVLPAVINDVLEHLWFYIQKGQESDAKEAARSEMRGQAWPRDAGDN
;
A
#
# COMPACT_ATOMS: atom_id res chain seq x y z
N MET A 1 -42.59 32.13 -15.48
CA MET A 1 -41.96 30.85 -15.90
C MET A 1 -40.82 31.19 -16.84
N PHE A 2 -39.57 30.93 -16.45
CA PHE A 2 -38.42 31.18 -17.32
C PHE A 2 -38.24 30.01 -18.30
N ARG A 3 -37.96 30.31 -19.57
CA ARG A 3 -37.70 29.30 -20.61
C ARG A 3 -36.20 29.18 -20.82
N CYS A 4 -35.63 28.01 -20.53
CA CYS A 4 -34.24 27.70 -20.88
C CYS A 4 -34.12 27.53 -22.40
N ILE A 5 -33.35 28.40 -23.05
CA ILE A 5 -33.15 28.39 -24.52
C ILE A 5 -31.98 27.48 -24.91
N ALA A 6 -30.98 27.36 -24.02
CA ALA A 6 -29.85 26.44 -24.15
C ALA A 6 -29.31 26.11 -22.76
N ALA A 7 -28.88 24.86 -22.55
CA ALA A 7 -28.23 24.48 -21.30
C ALA A 7 -26.88 25.22 -21.16
N PRO A 8 -26.52 25.73 -19.96
CA PRO A 8 -25.25 26.39 -19.76
C PRO A 8 -24.09 25.41 -19.97
N LYS A 9 -22.95 25.91 -20.45
CA LYS A 9 -21.70 25.15 -20.51
C LYS A 9 -21.14 24.94 -19.11
N GLU A 10 -20.38 23.86 -18.93
CA GLU A 10 -19.56 23.73 -17.73
C GLU A 10 -18.38 24.71 -17.76
N PRO A 11 -17.93 25.19 -16.59
CA PRO A 11 -16.68 25.91 -16.51
C PRO A 11 -15.51 25.00 -16.90
N GLU A 12 -14.55 25.58 -17.61
CA GLU A 12 -13.32 24.89 -18.00
C GLU A 12 -12.17 25.36 -17.11
N TYR A 13 -11.41 24.41 -16.60
CA TYR A 13 -10.23 24.66 -15.78
C TYR A 13 -9.00 24.09 -16.47
N SER A 14 -7.91 24.86 -16.46
CA SER A 14 -6.64 24.41 -17.03
C SER A 14 -6.11 23.18 -16.28
N THR A 15 -5.38 22.32 -16.98
CA THR A 15 -4.61 21.22 -16.36
C THR A 15 -3.11 21.48 -16.38
N ASP A 16 -2.72 22.75 -16.61
CA ASP A 16 -1.37 23.27 -16.44
C ASP A 16 -1.32 24.07 -15.14
N LEU A 17 -0.37 23.75 -14.25
CA LEU A 17 -0.34 24.27 -12.88
C LEU A 17 -0.18 25.80 -12.85
N ALA A 18 0.72 26.34 -13.67
CA ALA A 18 1.00 27.76 -13.73
C ALA A 18 -0.21 28.54 -14.26
N VAL A 19 -0.84 28.04 -15.34
CA VAL A 19 -2.06 28.64 -15.91
C VAL A 19 -3.25 28.49 -14.95
N PHE A 20 -3.30 27.42 -14.15
CA PHE A 20 -4.31 27.24 -13.11
C PHE A 20 -4.15 28.25 -11.94
N GLY A 21 -2.98 28.89 -11.82
CA GLY A 21 -2.71 29.94 -10.84
C GLY A 21 -1.88 29.49 -9.64
N TYR A 22 -1.23 28.33 -9.71
CA TYR A 22 -0.42 27.77 -8.62
C TYR A 22 1.01 27.48 -9.07
N HIS A 23 1.91 27.29 -8.11
CA HIS A 23 3.26 26.78 -8.33
C HIS A 23 3.68 25.87 -7.18
N LYS A 24 4.70 25.05 -7.43
CA LYS A 24 5.40 24.27 -6.41
C LYS A 24 6.50 25.13 -5.78
N ASN A 25 6.48 25.31 -4.46
CA ASN A 25 7.50 26.07 -3.74
C ASN A 25 8.74 25.23 -3.41
N GLU A 26 9.76 25.83 -2.76
CA GLU A 26 11.01 25.15 -2.39
C GLU A 26 10.83 23.98 -1.41
N LYS A 27 9.73 23.94 -0.66
CA LYS A 27 9.38 22.84 0.24
C LYS A 27 8.62 21.71 -0.47
N GLY A 28 8.34 21.85 -1.76
CA GLY A 28 7.51 20.92 -2.51
C GLY A 28 6.00 21.06 -2.25
N GLU A 29 5.56 22.15 -1.63
CA GLU A 29 4.15 22.45 -1.41
C GLU A 29 3.55 23.19 -2.61
N PHE A 30 2.26 22.99 -2.89
CA PHE A 30 1.56 23.65 -3.98
C PHE A 30 0.71 24.82 -3.47
N ILE A 31 1.10 26.04 -3.83
CA ILE A 31 0.51 27.29 -3.31
C ILE A 31 0.11 28.24 -4.44
N ASP A 32 -0.88 29.08 -4.18
CA ASP A 32 -1.39 30.10 -5.10
C ASP A 32 -0.27 31.11 -5.44
N ASN A 33 -0.17 31.48 -6.71
CA ASN A 33 0.87 32.38 -7.24
C ASN A 33 0.79 33.81 -6.69
N THR A 34 -0.38 34.22 -6.20
CA THR A 34 -0.67 35.58 -5.75
C THR A 34 -0.75 35.65 -4.23
N THR A 35 -1.50 34.74 -3.60
CA THR A 35 -1.76 34.79 -2.15
C THR A 35 -0.79 33.94 -1.35
N GLY A 36 -0.16 32.93 -1.96
CA GLY A 36 0.64 31.94 -1.25
C GLY A 36 -0.20 30.97 -0.41
N GLU A 37 -1.53 30.96 -0.59
CA GLU A 37 -2.44 30.07 0.13
C GLU A 37 -2.59 28.70 -0.57
N TYR A 38 -3.03 27.71 0.19
CA TYR A 38 -3.34 26.38 -0.33
C TYR A 38 -4.66 26.35 -1.12
N PHE A 39 -4.89 25.24 -1.83
CA PHE A 39 -6.13 25.03 -2.56
C PHE A 39 -7.37 25.04 -1.66
N ASP A 40 -8.30 25.94 -1.96
CA ASP A 40 -9.62 25.99 -1.36
C ASP A 40 -10.63 25.23 -2.22
N PHE A 41 -11.25 24.19 -1.66
CA PHE A 41 -12.28 23.42 -2.36
C PHE A 41 -13.58 24.20 -2.51
N PHE A 42 -14.00 24.91 -1.46
CA PHE A 42 -15.29 25.62 -1.40
C PHE A 42 -15.21 27.01 -2.05
N HIS A 43 -14.67 27.03 -3.26
CA HIS A 43 -14.50 28.25 -4.04
C HIS A 43 -15.85 28.84 -4.49
N THR A 44 -16.88 27.99 -4.63
CA THR A 44 -18.25 28.40 -4.98
C THR A 44 -19.28 27.61 -4.17
N ASP A 45 -20.53 28.05 -4.17
CA ASP A 45 -21.66 27.29 -3.58
C ASP A 45 -22.14 26.12 -4.46
N ASN A 46 -21.41 25.79 -5.53
CA ASN A 46 -21.78 24.74 -6.48
C ASN A 46 -20.78 23.58 -6.43
N ASP A 47 -21.18 22.49 -5.78
CA ASP A 47 -20.35 21.28 -5.61
C ASP A 47 -19.80 20.74 -6.92
N ARG A 48 -20.60 20.77 -7.99
CA ARG A 48 -20.17 20.28 -9.31
C ARG A 48 -19.02 21.12 -9.87
N VAL A 49 -19.08 22.44 -9.69
CA VAL A 49 -18.03 23.37 -10.12
C VAL A 49 -16.78 23.19 -9.27
N ASN A 50 -16.94 23.02 -7.96
CA ASN A 50 -15.84 22.74 -7.04
C ASN A 50 -15.14 21.41 -7.38
N ASP A 51 -15.89 20.37 -7.73
CA ASP A 51 -15.36 19.09 -8.17
C ASP A 51 -14.62 19.16 -9.51
N LEU A 52 -15.15 19.92 -10.47
CA LEU A 52 -14.46 20.19 -11.74
C LEU A 52 -13.10 20.86 -11.49
N ARG A 53 -13.10 21.90 -10.65
CA ARG A 53 -11.89 22.64 -10.27
C ARG A 53 -10.90 21.73 -9.54
N ARG A 54 -11.36 20.94 -8.56
CA ARG A 54 -10.56 19.96 -7.82
C ARG A 54 -9.94 18.92 -8.76
N GLY A 55 -10.73 18.36 -9.67
CA GLY A 55 -10.25 17.35 -10.62
C GLY A 55 -9.18 17.89 -11.58
N ALA A 56 -9.33 19.13 -12.06
CA ALA A 56 -8.34 19.80 -12.88
C ALA A 56 -7.06 20.14 -12.09
N TYR A 57 -7.20 20.58 -10.84
CA TYR A 57 -6.07 20.83 -9.94
C TYR A 57 -5.29 19.54 -9.65
N GLN A 58 -5.97 18.46 -9.27
CA GLN A 58 -5.34 17.15 -9.06
C GLN A 58 -4.65 16.62 -10.32
N GLU A 59 -5.19 16.90 -11.52
CA GLU A 59 -4.47 16.59 -12.77
C GLU A 59 -3.17 17.37 -12.92
N CYS A 60 -3.13 18.65 -12.54
CA CYS A 60 -1.88 19.41 -12.49
C CYS A 60 -0.88 18.72 -11.56
N LEU A 61 -1.31 18.37 -10.35
CA LEU A 61 -0.43 17.77 -9.34
C LEU A 61 0.06 16.37 -9.74
N ARG A 62 -0.77 15.57 -10.41
CA ARG A 62 -0.34 14.26 -10.95
C ARG A 62 0.81 14.40 -11.95
N LYS A 63 0.79 15.43 -12.79
CA LYS A 63 1.88 15.69 -13.76
C LYS A 63 3.17 16.03 -13.03
N GLU A 64 3.11 16.85 -12.00
CA GLU A 64 4.25 17.19 -11.14
C GLU A 64 4.81 15.96 -10.41
N ILE A 65 3.95 15.14 -9.80
CA ILE A 65 4.33 13.88 -9.15
C ILE A 65 4.99 12.93 -10.16
N ALA A 66 4.41 12.75 -11.35
CA ALA A 66 4.96 11.87 -12.36
C ALA A 66 6.31 12.35 -12.90
N ALA A 67 6.47 13.67 -13.10
CA ALA A 67 7.74 14.27 -13.49
C ALA A 67 8.81 14.04 -12.42
N GLU A 68 8.48 14.28 -11.16
CA GLU A 68 9.41 14.12 -10.04
C GLU A 68 9.84 12.67 -9.82
N LEU A 69 8.89 11.72 -9.87
CA LEU A 69 9.18 10.29 -9.81
C LEU A 69 10.11 9.84 -10.94
N LYS A 70 9.88 10.34 -12.16
CA LYS A 70 10.71 10.00 -13.31
C LYS A 70 12.11 10.60 -13.20
N GLU A 71 12.20 11.90 -12.90
CA GLU A 71 13.45 12.65 -12.93
C GLU A 71 14.35 12.34 -11.74
N LYS A 72 13.80 12.26 -10.53
CA LYS A 72 14.59 12.05 -9.30
C LYS A 72 14.78 10.58 -8.94
N HIS A 73 13.83 9.72 -9.30
CA HIS A 73 13.80 8.33 -8.81
C HIS A 73 13.81 7.29 -9.92
N GLY A 74 13.75 7.69 -11.20
CA GLY A 74 13.70 6.75 -12.32
C GLY A 74 12.46 5.84 -12.29
N ILE A 75 11.39 6.27 -11.61
CA ILE A 75 10.13 5.53 -11.49
C ILE A 75 9.19 6.01 -12.60
N THR A 76 8.75 5.09 -13.44
CA THR A 76 7.91 5.40 -14.62
C THR A 76 6.73 4.43 -14.74
N GLU A 77 5.80 4.73 -15.65
CA GLU A 77 4.71 3.82 -15.96
C GLU A 77 5.20 2.59 -16.74
N LEU A 78 4.86 1.40 -16.25
CA LEU A 78 4.82 0.18 -17.03
C LEU A 78 3.36 -0.08 -17.42
N PHE A 79 3.09 -0.09 -18.72
CA PHE A 79 1.75 -0.32 -19.26
C PHE A 79 1.48 -1.81 -19.37
N VAL A 80 0.25 -2.20 -19.05
CA VAL A 80 -0.24 -3.57 -19.13
C VAL A 80 -1.45 -3.62 -20.06
N THR A 81 -1.40 -4.54 -21.03
CA THR A 81 -2.39 -4.75 -22.09
C THR A 81 -2.60 -6.25 -22.36
N GLY A 82 -3.15 -6.59 -23.52
CA GLY A 82 -3.36 -7.96 -23.97
C GLY A 82 -4.79 -8.45 -23.70
N ALA A 83 -5.12 -9.58 -24.32
CA ALA A 83 -6.44 -10.19 -24.17
C ALA A 83 -6.71 -10.72 -22.76
N ASP A 84 -5.66 -11.01 -22.00
CA ASP A 84 -5.68 -11.52 -20.63
C ASP A 84 -5.07 -10.54 -19.61
N GLY A 85 -4.65 -9.34 -20.04
CA GLY A 85 -4.04 -8.34 -19.15
C GLY A 85 -2.61 -8.69 -18.74
N THR A 86 -1.84 -9.40 -19.57
CA THR A 86 -0.49 -9.85 -19.20
C THR A 86 0.65 -9.26 -20.03
N GLU A 87 0.35 -8.58 -21.12
CA GLU A 87 1.36 -8.00 -22.02
C GLU A 87 1.89 -6.69 -21.43
N ILE A 88 3.22 -6.54 -21.34
CA ILE A 88 3.86 -5.36 -20.75
C ILE A 88 4.54 -4.48 -21.80
N SER A 89 4.53 -3.17 -21.58
CA SER A 89 5.23 -2.19 -22.43
C SER A 89 5.70 -0.99 -21.63
N SER A 90 6.93 -0.53 -21.88
CA SER A 90 7.45 0.73 -21.31
C SER A 90 6.95 1.97 -22.06
N SER A 91 6.35 1.79 -23.24
CA SER A 91 5.71 2.87 -24.00
C SER A 91 4.20 2.77 -23.95
N ARG A 92 3.51 3.91 -23.85
CA ARG A 92 2.04 3.95 -23.80
C ARG A 92 1.46 3.35 -25.08
N PRO A 93 0.69 2.25 -24.98
CA PRO A 93 0.12 1.59 -26.15
C PRO A 93 -1.11 2.34 -26.67
N SER A 94 -1.50 2.07 -27.91
CA SER A 94 -2.77 2.54 -28.46
C SER A 94 -3.93 1.69 -27.94
N GLY A 95 -4.89 2.32 -27.28
CA GLY A 95 -6.08 1.64 -26.79
C GLY A 95 -5.98 1.24 -25.31
N GLN A 96 -6.92 0.39 -24.90
CA GLN A 96 -7.14 -0.07 -23.53
C GLN A 96 -5.83 -0.57 -22.88
N ASN A 97 -5.41 0.07 -21.78
CA ASN A 97 -4.30 -0.34 -20.93
C ASN A 97 -4.61 -0.06 -19.47
N VAL A 98 -3.91 -0.72 -18.55
CA VAL A 98 -3.67 -0.23 -17.18
C VAL A 98 -2.19 0.10 -17.03
N SER A 99 -1.81 0.75 -15.93
CA SER A 99 -0.41 1.07 -15.69
C SER A 99 -0.03 0.97 -14.22
N VAL A 100 1.12 0.35 -13.98
CA VAL A 100 1.77 0.25 -12.67
C VAL A 100 3.00 1.18 -12.66
N LEU A 101 3.37 1.75 -11.52
CA LEU A 101 4.62 2.50 -11.44
C LEU A 101 5.74 1.57 -11.06
N THR A 102 6.87 1.66 -11.74
CA THR A 102 8.01 0.81 -11.45
C THR A 102 9.31 1.58 -11.59
N THR A 103 10.32 1.21 -10.80
CA THR A 103 11.73 1.33 -11.23
C THR A 103 11.88 0.67 -12.61
N ASN A 104 12.87 1.09 -13.41
CA ASN A 104 13.05 0.53 -14.75
C ASN A 104 13.10 -1.01 -14.73
N VAL A 105 12.39 -1.66 -15.67
CA VAL A 105 12.28 -3.13 -15.74
C VAL A 105 13.64 -3.82 -15.86
N SER A 106 14.59 -3.24 -16.61
CA SER A 106 15.93 -3.83 -16.74
C SER A 106 16.73 -3.79 -15.44
N GLU A 107 16.43 -2.82 -14.57
CA GLU A 107 17.01 -2.71 -13.23
C GLU A 107 16.32 -3.68 -12.28
N LEU A 108 14.97 -3.77 -12.31
CA LEU A 108 14.19 -4.68 -11.47
C LEU A 108 14.64 -6.14 -11.60
N ALA A 109 14.96 -6.59 -12.81
CA ALA A 109 15.47 -7.93 -13.07
C ALA A 109 16.83 -8.22 -12.39
N GLN A 110 17.53 -7.19 -11.92
CA GLN A 110 18.82 -7.30 -11.22
C GLN A 110 18.70 -7.03 -9.71
N LYS A 111 17.51 -6.64 -9.22
CA LYS A 111 17.29 -6.31 -7.81
C LYS A 111 17.14 -7.55 -6.97
N ARG A 112 17.87 -7.57 -5.84
CA ARG A 112 17.70 -8.57 -4.79
C ARG A 112 16.55 -8.27 -3.84
N ASP A 113 16.24 -7.00 -3.63
CA ASP A 113 15.15 -6.57 -2.76
C ASP A 113 14.20 -5.67 -3.56
N ILE A 114 12.90 -5.93 -3.49
CA ILE A 114 11.87 -5.18 -4.20
C ILE A 114 10.76 -4.82 -3.21
N ILE A 115 10.47 -3.52 -3.10
CA ILE A 115 9.33 -2.99 -2.35
C ILE A 115 8.13 -2.91 -3.29
N ILE A 116 7.07 -3.62 -2.95
CA ILE A 116 5.80 -3.62 -3.67
C ILE A 116 4.77 -2.87 -2.83
N ILE A 117 4.20 -1.79 -3.37
CA ILE A 117 3.14 -1.03 -2.74
C ILE A 117 1.81 -1.34 -3.44
N VAL A 118 0.82 -1.77 -2.66
CA VAL A 118 -0.57 -1.96 -3.11
C VAL A 118 -1.44 -0.91 -2.44
N GLY A 119 -1.83 0.11 -3.21
CA GLY A 119 -2.65 1.22 -2.71
C GLY A 119 -4.12 0.83 -2.49
N GLU A 120 -4.93 1.84 -2.18
CA GLU A 120 -6.38 1.71 -2.02
C GLU A 120 -7.13 1.87 -3.35
N SER A 121 -8.32 1.27 -3.47
CA SER A 121 -9.16 1.41 -4.67
C SER A 121 -9.80 2.79 -4.84
N GLY A 122 -9.71 3.65 -3.82
CA GLY A 122 -10.18 5.03 -3.86
C GLY A 122 -9.12 6.06 -4.31
N GLN A 123 -7.83 5.71 -4.24
CA GLN A 123 -6.74 6.66 -4.45
C GLN A 123 -6.21 6.67 -5.88
N ASP A 124 -5.63 7.80 -6.26
CA ASP A 124 -4.85 7.89 -7.48
C ASP A 124 -3.47 7.22 -7.27
N ARG A 125 -2.90 6.71 -8.36
CA ARG A 125 -1.62 6.00 -8.30
C ARG A 125 -0.50 6.85 -7.71
N GLY A 126 0.21 6.28 -6.73
CA GLY A 126 1.35 6.95 -6.10
C GLY A 126 0.94 8.15 -5.24
N VAL A 127 -0.35 8.31 -4.93
CA VAL A 127 -0.87 9.28 -3.97
C VAL A 127 -1.47 8.51 -2.80
N TRP A 128 -1.06 8.85 -1.58
CA TRP A 128 -1.57 8.27 -0.34
C TRP A 128 -2.71 9.11 0.22
N ALA A 129 -2.53 10.43 0.18
CA ALA A 129 -3.47 11.38 0.77
C ALA A 129 -3.46 12.70 0.01
N TRP A 130 -4.51 12.96 -0.79
CA TRP A 130 -4.65 14.24 -1.49
C TRP A 130 -4.68 15.43 -0.52
N ARG A 131 -5.27 15.25 0.67
CA ARG A 131 -5.31 16.28 1.72
C ARG A 131 -3.93 16.70 2.22
N ILE A 132 -2.94 15.80 2.16
CA ILE A 132 -1.56 16.11 2.54
C ILE A 132 -0.82 16.73 1.36
N VAL A 133 -0.99 16.16 0.16
CA VAL A 133 -0.38 16.69 -1.07
C VAL A 133 -0.76 18.15 -1.31
N GLN A 134 -2.01 18.51 -1.04
CA GLN A 134 -2.57 19.84 -1.29
C GLN A 134 -2.30 20.86 -0.16
N ARG A 135 -1.53 20.49 0.88
CA ARG A 135 -1.27 21.29 2.09
C ARG A 135 0.22 21.28 2.44
N GLU A 136 0.54 21.53 3.72
CA GLU A 136 1.91 21.64 4.28
C GLU A 136 2.79 20.41 4.05
N GLY A 137 2.20 19.21 3.87
CA GLY A 137 2.99 18.02 3.56
C GLY A 137 3.52 18.01 2.13
N GLY A 138 2.89 18.75 1.22
CA GLY A 138 3.31 18.87 -0.18
C GLY A 138 3.45 17.53 -0.90
N ILE A 139 4.19 17.56 -2.00
CA ILE A 139 4.41 16.41 -2.87
C ILE A 139 4.96 15.19 -2.10
N ASP A 140 5.89 15.40 -1.17
CA ASP A 140 6.56 14.30 -0.45
C ASP A 140 5.73 13.71 0.70
N GLY A 141 4.94 14.53 1.39
CA GLY A 141 4.19 14.07 2.56
C GLY A 141 3.04 13.12 2.19
N GLY A 142 2.43 13.31 1.02
CA GLY A 142 1.22 12.60 0.61
C GLY A 142 1.37 11.71 -0.62
N SER A 143 2.58 11.52 -1.15
CA SER A 143 2.81 10.77 -2.38
C SER A 143 4.03 9.84 -2.35
N LEU A 144 4.19 9.05 -3.41
CA LEU A 144 5.31 8.12 -3.60
C LEU A 144 6.66 8.82 -3.65
N THR A 145 6.74 10.11 -4.01
CA THR A 145 8.01 10.85 -4.07
C THR A 145 8.72 10.86 -2.71
N GLY A 146 7.98 11.07 -1.62
CA GLY A 146 8.55 11.06 -0.27
C GLY A 146 9.03 9.68 0.16
N LEU A 147 8.30 8.62 -0.20
CA LEU A 147 8.73 7.25 0.07
C LEU A 147 10.00 6.92 -0.71
N ALA A 148 10.02 7.20 -2.01
CA ALA A 148 11.17 6.95 -2.87
C ALA A 148 12.40 7.73 -2.42
N SER A 149 12.23 9.00 -2.03
CA SER A 149 13.28 9.84 -1.45
C SER A 149 13.86 9.24 -0.17
N LYS A 150 13.02 8.73 0.74
CA LYS A 150 13.47 8.07 1.97
C LYS A 150 14.24 6.78 1.70
N VAL A 151 13.79 5.96 0.74
CA VAL A 151 14.48 4.74 0.32
C VAL A 151 15.87 5.08 -0.25
N VAL A 152 15.95 6.06 -1.15
CA VAL A 152 17.22 6.54 -1.73
C VAL A 152 18.15 7.09 -0.65
N ALA A 153 17.64 7.95 0.23
CA ALA A 153 18.44 8.55 1.30
C ALA A 153 19.01 7.50 2.27
N ARG A 154 18.26 6.41 2.52
CA ARG A 154 18.72 5.33 3.40
C ARG A 154 19.91 4.56 2.82
N VAL A 155 19.94 4.37 1.51
CA VAL A 155 21.04 3.70 0.79
C VAL A 155 22.28 4.60 0.73
N ALA A 156 22.08 5.91 0.60
CA ALA A 156 23.17 6.88 0.54
C ALA A 156 23.86 7.13 1.90
N GLN A 157 23.27 6.67 3.02
CA GLN A 157 23.91 6.81 4.33
C GLN A 157 25.17 5.93 4.39
N PRO A 158 26.37 6.50 4.57
CA PRO A 158 27.55 5.70 4.79
C PRO A 158 27.40 4.92 6.09
N THR A 159 27.71 3.62 6.05
CA THR A 159 27.95 2.79 7.22
C THR A 159 28.88 3.57 8.17
N GLU A 160 28.50 3.72 9.44
CA GLU A 160 29.23 4.55 10.41
C GLU A 160 30.75 4.31 10.32
N GLY A 161 31.51 5.33 9.89
CA GLY A 161 32.97 5.22 9.77
C GLY A 161 33.69 6.17 8.81
N MET A 162 33.01 6.86 7.87
CA MET A 162 33.68 7.82 6.99
C MET A 162 32.94 9.17 6.90
N GLY A 163 33.73 10.24 7.05
CA GLY A 163 33.27 11.61 7.29
C GLY A 163 32.41 12.20 6.18
N ARG A 164 31.44 13.02 6.60
CA ARG A 164 30.59 13.86 5.75
C ARG A 164 31.45 14.77 4.87
N LEU A 165 31.26 14.67 3.56
CA LEU A 165 31.52 15.76 2.62
C LEU A 165 30.19 16.25 2.05
N ASP A 166 30.18 17.54 1.72
CA ASP A 166 29.03 18.44 1.63
C ASP A 166 27.82 18.01 0.78
N GLN A 167 26.66 18.53 1.20
CA GLN A 167 25.37 18.45 0.51
C GLN A 167 25.39 19.26 -0.80
N GLY A 168 25.70 18.59 -1.90
CA GLY A 168 25.30 18.97 -3.26
C GLY A 168 24.67 17.76 -3.94
N GLU A 169 23.74 17.97 -4.89
CA GLU A 169 23.00 16.92 -5.61
C GLU A 169 23.85 15.67 -5.86
N GLN A 170 23.62 14.63 -5.04
CA GLN A 170 24.32 13.36 -5.19
C GLN A 170 23.64 12.58 -6.31
N VAL A 171 24.25 12.65 -7.50
CA VAL A 171 23.96 11.70 -8.57
C VAL A 171 24.37 10.31 -8.08
N GLN A 172 23.40 9.40 -7.92
CA GLN A 172 23.68 8.01 -7.54
C GLN A 172 24.63 7.37 -8.54
N THR A 173 25.65 6.68 -8.05
CA THR A 173 26.49 5.82 -8.90
C THR A 173 25.70 4.56 -9.32
N ASP A 174 26.02 3.96 -10.47
CA ASP A 174 25.35 2.74 -10.93
C ASP A 174 25.37 1.59 -9.90
N GLY A 175 26.42 1.51 -9.07
CA GLY A 175 26.52 0.55 -7.97
C GLY A 175 25.53 0.82 -6.84
N GLN A 176 25.43 2.06 -6.35
CA GLN A 176 24.44 2.46 -5.33
C GLN A 176 23.01 2.33 -5.85
N LYS A 177 22.83 2.57 -7.16
CA LYS A 177 21.54 2.38 -7.81
C LYS A 177 21.11 0.93 -7.71
N LEU A 178 22.00 -0.05 -7.87
CA LEU A 178 21.70 -1.48 -7.71
C LEU A 178 21.46 -1.89 -6.26
N GLU A 179 22.16 -1.31 -5.29
CA GLU A 179 22.00 -1.58 -3.85
C GLU A 179 20.64 -1.16 -3.28
N ALA A 180 20.03 -0.10 -3.82
CA ALA A 180 18.69 0.32 -3.42
C ALA A 180 17.63 -0.73 -3.80
N PRO A 181 16.60 -0.99 -2.97
CA PRO A 181 15.50 -1.85 -3.39
C PRO A 181 14.79 -1.31 -4.65
N GLY A 182 14.34 -2.20 -5.52
CA GLY A 182 13.41 -1.83 -6.59
C GLY A 182 12.06 -1.40 -6.02
N ILE A 183 11.34 -0.52 -6.70
CA ILE A 183 10.00 -0.09 -6.26
C ILE A 183 8.98 -0.45 -7.35
N ILE A 184 7.88 -1.06 -6.95
CA ILE A 184 6.71 -1.37 -7.79
C ILE A 184 5.46 -0.88 -7.06
N VAL A 185 4.58 -0.14 -7.74
CA VAL A 185 3.31 0.35 -7.18
C VAL A 185 2.13 -0.10 -8.03
N LEU A 186 1.28 -0.91 -7.43
CA LEU A 186 0.00 -1.35 -7.99
C LEU A 186 -1.06 -0.30 -7.70
N ASN A 187 -1.95 -0.13 -8.68
CA ASN A 187 -2.93 0.93 -8.68
C ASN A 187 -4.35 0.38 -8.77
N PRO A 188 -4.90 -0.13 -7.66
CA PRO A 188 -6.27 -0.62 -7.66
C PRO A 188 -7.31 0.48 -7.86
N GLY A 189 -6.95 1.77 -7.70
CA GLY A 189 -7.91 2.87 -7.82
C GLY A 189 -8.15 3.38 -9.23
N GLN A 190 -7.17 3.31 -10.14
CA GLN A 190 -7.37 3.74 -11.54
C GLN A 190 -7.46 2.55 -12.49
N LEU A 191 -8.59 1.85 -12.46
CA LEU A 191 -8.88 0.73 -13.36
C LEU A 191 -9.87 1.10 -14.48
N LEU A 192 -10.53 2.27 -14.39
CA LEU A 192 -11.49 2.72 -15.40
C LEU A 192 -10.81 3.42 -16.57
N TYR A 193 -10.69 2.74 -17.72
CA TYR A 193 -10.06 3.26 -18.92
C TYR A 193 -10.96 4.27 -19.65
N SER A 194 -10.47 5.50 -19.82
CA SER A 194 -11.10 6.56 -20.61
C SER A 194 -10.49 6.62 -22.01
N HIS A 195 -11.26 6.20 -23.03
CA HIS A 195 -10.83 6.30 -24.44
C HIS A 195 -10.52 7.73 -24.88
N GLY A 196 -11.33 8.70 -24.43
CA GLY A 196 -11.12 10.10 -24.79
C GLY A 196 -9.86 10.73 -24.17
N LEU A 197 -9.35 10.15 -23.08
CA LEU A 197 -8.13 10.63 -22.41
C LEU A 197 -6.93 9.69 -22.58
N GLY A 198 -7.12 8.52 -23.21
CA GLY A 198 -6.06 7.54 -23.42
C GLY A 198 -5.44 6.97 -22.15
N ARG A 199 -6.17 6.94 -21.02
CA ARG A 199 -5.66 6.53 -19.70
C ARG A 199 -6.75 6.07 -18.74
N ASN A 200 -6.34 5.42 -17.65
CA ASN A 200 -7.22 5.03 -16.56
C ASN A 200 -7.47 6.16 -15.56
N LEU A 201 -8.63 6.10 -14.92
CA LEU A 201 -9.10 7.07 -13.94
C LEU A 201 -9.65 6.34 -12.71
N THR A 202 -9.59 7.02 -11.56
CA THR A 202 -10.44 6.73 -10.40
C THR A 202 -11.90 7.03 -10.72
N VAL A 203 -12.83 6.46 -9.96
CA VAL A 203 -14.26 6.81 -10.04
C VAL A 203 -14.44 8.31 -9.79
N ALA A 204 -13.74 8.88 -8.80
CA ALA A 204 -13.76 10.31 -8.51
C ALA A 204 -13.29 11.14 -9.72
N SER A 205 -12.13 10.78 -10.31
CA SER A 205 -11.62 11.46 -11.52
C SER A 205 -12.53 11.31 -12.72
N TRP A 206 -13.27 10.20 -12.84
CA TRP A 206 -14.26 9.99 -13.88
C TRP A 206 -15.45 10.94 -13.73
N GLN A 207 -15.95 11.10 -12.50
CA GLN A 207 -17.07 11.97 -12.18
C GLN A 207 -16.72 13.46 -12.32
N SER A 208 -15.46 13.83 -12.04
CA SER A 208 -14.95 15.20 -12.16
C SER A 208 -14.61 15.62 -13.61
N ARG A 209 -14.90 14.81 -14.62
CA ARG A 209 -14.61 15.16 -16.03
C ARG A 209 -15.56 16.25 -16.53
N PRO A 210 -15.08 17.21 -17.34
CA PRO A 210 -15.95 18.16 -18.05
C PRO A 210 -16.98 17.44 -18.93
N ARG A 211 -18.22 17.91 -18.90
CA ARG A 211 -19.38 17.38 -19.61
C ARG A 211 -19.82 18.36 -20.70
N PRO A 212 -20.58 17.90 -21.72
CA PRO A 212 -21.03 18.78 -22.80
C PRO A 212 -21.82 20.01 -22.33
N THR A 213 -22.63 19.86 -21.29
CA THR A 213 -23.38 20.95 -20.64
C THR A 213 -23.40 20.73 -19.13
N ALA A 214 -23.66 21.80 -18.36
CA ALA A 214 -23.73 21.73 -16.90
C ALA A 214 -24.93 20.93 -16.38
N THR A 215 -25.89 20.60 -17.25
CA THR A 215 -27.04 19.74 -16.94
C THR A 215 -26.89 18.33 -17.52
N SER A 216 -25.76 18.03 -18.16
CA SER A 216 -25.49 16.69 -18.68
C SER A 216 -25.16 15.73 -17.53
N GLU A 217 -25.61 14.49 -17.67
CA GLU A 217 -25.23 13.41 -16.77
C GLU A 217 -23.73 13.09 -16.90
N PRO A 218 -23.11 12.47 -15.88
CA PRO A 218 -21.76 11.92 -16.00
C PRO A 218 -21.65 10.96 -17.20
N TYR A 219 -20.45 10.85 -17.77
CA TYR A 219 -20.21 9.84 -18.80
C TYR A 219 -20.55 8.45 -18.26
N LYS A 220 -21.36 7.70 -19.01
CA LYS A 220 -21.68 6.33 -18.64
C LYS A 220 -20.43 5.47 -18.71
N VAL A 221 -20.21 4.65 -17.68
CA VAL A 221 -19.19 3.60 -17.67
C VAL A 221 -19.79 2.38 -18.35
N GLU A 222 -19.20 1.95 -19.45
CA GLU A 222 -19.54 0.71 -20.14
C GLU A 222 -18.53 -0.37 -19.73
N PRO A 223 -18.92 -1.37 -18.92
CA PRO A 223 -17.99 -2.33 -18.32
C PRO A 223 -17.01 -2.94 -19.33
N LYS A 224 -17.50 -3.35 -20.50
CA LYS A 224 -16.66 -3.97 -21.55
C LYS A 224 -15.64 -3.02 -22.19
N HIS A 225 -15.97 -1.73 -22.28
CA HIS A 225 -15.14 -0.74 -22.97
C HIS A 225 -14.27 0.08 -22.02
N ASN A 226 -14.62 0.16 -20.74
CA ASN A 226 -13.90 0.93 -19.75
C ASN A 226 -13.12 0.07 -18.75
N SER A 227 -13.15 -1.26 -18.87
CA SER A 227 -12.26 -2.15 -18.11
C SER A 227 -11.15 -2.73 -19.00
N ILE A 228 -10.13 -3.30 -18.37
CA ILE A 228 -9.12 -4.13 -19.03
C ILE A 228 -9.32 -5.57 -18.55
N PRO A 229 -9.35 -6.57 -19.46
CA PRO A 229 -9.38 -7.98 -19.07
C PRO A 229 -8.30 -8.30 -18.03
N GLY A 230 -8.67 -9.01 -16.97
CA GLY A 230 -7.74 -9.37 -15.87
C GLY A 230 -7.47 -8.24 -14.86
N HIS A 231 -8.03 -7.04 -15.07
CA HIS A 231 -7.89 -5.90 -14.15
C HIS A 231 -9.23 -5.16 -13.94
N GLU A 232 -10.34 -5.86 -14.05
CA GLU A 232 -11.68 -5.26 -13.95
C GLU A 232 -12.04 -4.85 -12.51
N THR A 233 -11.38 -5.45 -11.52
CA THR A 233 -11.58 -5.16 -10.09
C THR A 233 -10.22 -5.02 -9.40
N PRO A 234 -10.15 -4.35 -8.24
CA PRO A 234 -8.94 -4.31 -7.42
C PRO A 234 -8.33 -5.69 -7.16
N HIS A 235 -9.17 -6.67 -6.81
CA HIS A 235 -8.76 -8.05 -6.56
C HIS A 235 -8.14 -8.71 -7.79
N LYS A 236 -8.80 -8.62 -8.95
CA LYS A 236 -8.25 -9.17 -10.20
C LYS A 236 -6.95 -8.47 -10.59
N HIS A 237 -6.88 -7.15 -10.43
CA HIS A 237 -5.68 -6.39 -10.76
C HIS A 237 -4.46 -6.85 -9.93
N VAL A 238 -4.63 -7.01 -8.61
CA VAL A 238 -3.56 -7.53 -7.74
C VAL A 238 -3.23 -8.97 -8.10
N GLN A 239 -4.23 -9.82 -8.29
CA GLN A 239 -4.05 -11.23 -8.63
C GLN A 239 -3.27 -11.43 -9.94
N THR A 240 -3.69 -10.77 -11.03
CA THR A 240 -3.02 -10.81 -12.34
C THR A 240 -1.61 -10.24 -12.25
N THR A 241 -1.42 -9.13 -11.52
CA THR A 241 -0.08 -8.55 -11.36
C THR A 241 0.86 -9.52 -10.67
N PHE A 242 0.45 -10.11 -9.55
CA PHE A 242 1.28 -11.08 -8.83
C PHE A 242 1.52 -12.34 -9.65
N ARG A 243 0.51 -12.89 -10.33
CA ARG A 243 0.65 -14.18 -11.01
C ARG A 243 1.34 -14.11 -12.36
N ASN A 244 1.16 -13.01 -13.08
CA ASN A 244 1.52 -12.92 -14.49
C ASN A 244 2.52 -11.81 -14.77
N ILE A 245 2.42 -10.66 -14.10
CA ILE A 245 3.29 -9.51 -14.39
C ILE A 245 4.60 -9.57 -13.64
N LEU A 246 4.57 -9.77 -12.31
CA LEU A 246 5.79 -9.82 -11.49
C LEU A 246 6.81 -10.83 -12.04
N PRO A 247 6.44 -12.10 -12.38
CA PRO A 247 7.41 -13.06 -12.91
C PRO A 247 8.10 -12.64 -14.21
N GLN A 248 7.56 -11.68 -14.95
CA GLN A 248 8.16 -11.17 -16.19
C GLN A 248 9.20 -10.08 -15.95
N ILE A 249 9.19 -9.42 -14.78
CA ILE A 249 9.95 -8.19 -14.54
C ILE A 249 10.89 -8.26 -13.34
N ILE A 250 10.87 -9.35 -12.57
CA ILE A 250 11.75 -9.56 -11.40
C ILE A 250 12.57 -10.84 -11.55
N ALA A 251 13.67 -10.94 -10.80
CA ALA A 251 14.42 -12.19 -10.68
C ALA A 251 13.66 -13.24 -9.85
N GLU A 252 13.80 -14.52 -10.20
CA GLU A 252 13.12 -15.66 -9.54
C GLU A 252 13.36 -15.74 -8.02
N ASP A 253 14.50 -15.22 -7.58
CA ASP A 253 14.98 -15.22 -6.21
C ASP A 253 15.03 -13.81 -5.58
N ALA A 254 14.36 -12.83 -6.20
CA ALA A 254 14.18 -11.50 -5.61
C ALA A 254 13.32 -11.60 -4.34
N ARG A 255 13.74 -10.91 -3.28
CA ARG A 255 12.96 -10.76 -2.04
C ARG A 255 11.92 -9.65 -2.17
N LEU A 256 10.69 -9.99 -1.85
CA LEU A 256 9.53 -9.11 -1.99
C LEU A 256 9.09 -8.57 -0.63
N HIS A 257 9.10 -7.26 -0.48
CA HIS A 257 8.69 -6.54 0.72
C HIS A 257 7.42 -5.77 0.41
N ILE A 258 6.30 -6.15 1.01
CA ILE A 258 4.98 -5.66 0.60
C ILE A 258 4.47 -4.60 1.57
N ILE A 259 3.96 -3.50 1.05
CA ILE A 259 3.16 -2.50 1.77
C ILE A 259 1.76 -2.55 1.16
N ALA A 260 0.74 -2.91 1.93
CA ALA A 260 -0.65 -2.88 1.47
C ALA A 260 -1.50 -1.96 2.34
N ILE A 261 -2.38 -1.18 1.70
CA ILE A 261 -3.09 -0.07 2.33
C ILE A 261 -4.60 -0.24 2.17
N GLY A 262 -5.36 -0.06 3.26
CA GLY A 262 -6.81 -0.07 3.29
C GLY A 262 -7.41 -1.32 2.65
N ASP A 263 -8.30 -1.15 1.68
CA ASP A 263 -8.92 -2.28 0.97
C ASP A 263 -7.96 -3.04 0.04
N GLY A 264 -6.80 -2.45 -0.27
CA GLY A 264 -5.69 -3.12 -0.94
C GLY A 264 -5.11 -4.27 -0.12
N THR A 265 -5.27 -4.29 1.21
CA THR A 265 -4.82 -5.41 2.05
C THR A 265 -5.57 -6.68 1.74
N THR A 266 -6.90 -6.62 1.55
CA THR A 266 -7.72 -7.80 1.28
C THR A 266 -7.31 -8.47 -0.03
N ALA A 267 -7.23 -7.69 -1.11
CA ALA A 267 -6.79 -8.19 -2.41
C ALA A 267 -5.38 -8.81 -2.37
N THR A 268 -4.48 -8.22 -1.58
CA THR A 268 -3.11 -8.70 -1.40
C THR A 268 -3.07 -10.01 -0.63
N ILE A 269 -3.71 -10.07 0.55
CA ILE A 269 -3.70 -11.25 1.40
C ILE A 269 -4.40 -12.42 0.72
N ASP A 270 -5.55 -12.21 0.10
CA ASP A 270 -6.27 -13.27 -0.64
C ASP A 270 -5.41 -13.84 -1.79
N THR A 271 -4.70 -12.97 -2.50
CA THR A 271 -3.82 -13.38 -3.60
C THR A 271 -2.66 -14.22 -3.10
N ILE A 272 -1.98 -13.77 -2.03
CA ILE A 272 -0.84 -14.50 -1.43
C ILE A 272 -1.32 -15.82 -0.83
N ASP A 273 -2.47 -15.82 -0.16
CA ASP A 273 -3.06 -17.01 0.45
C ASP A 273 -3.32 -18.09 -0.59
N GLN A 274 -3.98 -17.73 -1.69
CA GLN A 274 -4.23 -18.63 -2.81
C GLN A 274 -2.93 -19.16 -3.44
N ILE A 275 -1.92 -18.31 -3.64
CA ILE A 275 -0.63 -18.75 -4.20
C ILE A 275 0.04 -19.76 -3.28
N MET A 276 0.08 -19.49 -1.97
CA MET A 276 0.70 -20.38 -0.98
C MET A 276 -0.06 -21.70 -0.83
N LEU A 277 -1.40 -21.70 -0.90
CA LEU A 277 -2.20 -22.92 -0.87
C LEU A 277 -1.91 -23.84 -2.07
N ILE A 278 -1.75 -23.25 -3.26
CA ILE A 278 -1.50 -24.02 -4.49
C ILE A 278 -0.06 -24.54 -4.54
N ARG A 279 0.92 -23.71 -4.18
CA ARG A 279 2.35 -24.04 -4.36
C ARG A 279 3.03 -24.64 -3.14
N GLY A 280 2.46 -24.48 -1.95
CA GLY A 280 3.00 -25.02 -0.69
C GLY A 280 4.30 -24.36 -0.21
N HIS A 281 4.69 -23.21 -0.77
CA HIS A 281 5.94 -22.51 -0.40
C HIS A 281 5.78 -20.99 -0.43
N ILE A 282 6.76 -20.26 0.13
CA ILE A 282 6.74 -18.80 0.28
C ILE A 282 7.04 -17.99 -0.99
N SER A 283 7.41 -18.64 -2.10
CA SER A 283 7.59 -17.92 -3.35
C SER A 283 6.25 -17.45 -3.93
N ILE A 284 6.17 -16.15 -4.19
CA ILE A 284 5.01 -15.45 -4.72
C ILE A 284 5.44 -14.57 -5.88
N GLY A 285 4.66 -14.60 -6.97
CA GLY A 285 4.90 -13.80 -8.16
C GLY A 285 6.30 -13.87 -8.75
N GLY A 286 6.94 -15.04 -8.66
CA GLY A 286 8.30 -15.23 -9.15
C GLY A 286 9.38 -14.64 -8.25
N GLY A 287 9.08 -14.29 -7.00
CA GLY A 287 10.08 -13.93 -6.00
C GLY A 287 9.82 -14.68 -4.70
N VAL A 288 10.52 -14.31 -3.63
CA VAL A 288 10.38 -14.87 -2.28
C VAL A 288 9.78 -13.81 -1.37
N LEU A 289 8.68 -14.11 -0.68
CA LEU A 289 8.11 -13.16 0.28
C LEU A 289 9.10 -12.90 1.44
N GLY A 290 9.46 -11.63 1.63
CA GLY A 290 10.43 -11.16 2.64
C GLY A 290 9.78 -10.55 3.89
N THR A 291 8.81 -9.65 3.72
CA THR A 291 8.03 -9.03 4.81
C THR A 291 6.72 -8.44 4.28
N VAL A 292 5.79 -8.14 5.19
CA VAL A 292 4.47 -7.56 4.88
C VAL A 292 4.10 -6.48 5.91
N ALA A 293 3.92 -5.25 5.45
CA ALA A 293 3.34 -4.13 6.18
C ALA A 293 1.87 -3.94 5.76
N LEU A 294 0.95 -3.95 6.74
CA LEU A 294 -0.49 -3.78 6.51
C LEU A 294 -0.99 -2.49 7.18
N LEU A 295 -1.54 -1.57 6.40
CA LEU A 295 -1.96 -0.25 6.85
C LEU A 295 -3.49 -0.21 6.82
N ASP A 296 -4.11 -0.05 7.99
CA ASP A 296 -5.57 -0.10 8.20
C ASP A 296 -6.24 -1.32 7.54
N ALA A 297 -5.73 -2.50 7.89
CA ALA A 297 -6.07 -3.74 7.22
C ALA A 297 -7.57 -4.07 7.31
N LYS A 298 -8.17 -4.40 6.17
CA LYS A 298 -9.60 -4.75 6.04
C LYS A 298 -9.86 -6.23 5.80
N HIS A 299 -8.83 -7.07 5.76
CA HIS A 299 -9.00 -8.51 5.55
C HIS A 299 -9.45 -9.18 6.85
N GLU A 300 -10.26 -10.23 6.72
CA GLU A 300 -10.70 -11.03 7.87
C GLU A 300 -9.66 -12.13 8.14
N HIS A 301 -9.12 -12.15 9.36
CA HIS A 301 -8.10 -13.12 9.76
C HIS A 301 -8.57 -14.57 9.58
N GLU A 302 -9.83 -14.87 9.91
CA GLU A 302 -10.38 -16.22 9.83
C GLU A 302 -10.43 -16.76 8.39
N LYS A 303 -10.56 -15.86 7.40
CA LYS A 303 -10.66 -16.21 5.98
C LYS A 303 -9.33 -16.62 5.35
N ILE A 304 -8.20 -16.36 6.00
CA ILE A 304 -6.89 -16.84 5.54
C ILE A 304 -6.83 -18.37 5.69
N ALA A 305 -6.79 -19.12 4.59
CA ALA A 305 -6.82 -20.57 4.63
C ALA A 305 -5.43 -21.19 4.80
N SER A 306 -4.37 -20.54 4.31
CA SER A 306 -2.99 -21.02 4.44
C SER A 306 -2.47 -20.83 5.86
N LEU A 307 -2.24 -21.95 6.55
CA LEU A 307 -1.53 -21.93 7.84
C LEU A 307 -0.10 -21.39 7.71
N LEU A 308 0.54 -21.61 6.56
CA LEU A 308 1.86 -21.05 6.26
C LEU A 308 1.80 -19.52 6.27
N LEU A 309 0.81 -18.92 5.59
CA LEU A 309 0.63 -17.48 5.55
C LEU A 309 0.29 -16.92 6.93
N LYS A 310 -0.62 -17.56 7.68
CA LYS A 310 -0.96 -17.16 9.05
C LYS A 310 0.28 -17.07 9.94
N ARG A 311 1.12 -18.11 9.95
CA ARG A 311 2.37 -18.15 10.72
C ARG A 311 3.38 -17.11 10.24
N TYR A 312 3.45 -16.91 8.93
CA TYR A 312 4.32 -15.92 8.32
C TYR A 312 3.94 -14.49 8.75
N LEU A 313 2.68 -14.09 8.57
CA LEU A 313 2.18 -12.78 9.00
C LEU A 313 2.36 -12.55 10.50
N ALA A 314 2.14 -13.57 11.32
CA ALA A 314 2.33 -13.46 12.77
C ALA A 314 3.79 -13.27 13.20
N SER A 315 4.75 -13.69 12.37
CA SER A 315 6.18 -13.67 12.71
C SER A 315 6.97 -12.54 12.06
N VAL A 316 6.61 -12.15 10.83
CA VAL A 316 7.33 -11.12 10.08
C VAL A 316 6.46 -9.99 9.54
N GLY A 317 5.13 -10.11 9.66
CA GLY A 317 4.23 -9.04 9.30
C GLY A 317 4.13 -7.99 10.41
N LYS A 318 3.77 -6.76 10.03
CA LYS A 318 3.45 -5.68 10.97
C LYS A 318 2.27 -4.86 10.44
N GLY A 319 1.32 -4.58 11.32
CA GLY A 319 0.13 -3.80 11.02
C GLY A 319 0.16 -2.43 11.69
N TRP A 320 -0.46 -1.42 11.06
CA TRP A 320 -0.75 -0.15 11.70
C TRP A 320 -2.20 0.24 11.48
N VAL A 321 -2.86 0.72 12.53
CA VAL A 321 -4.24 1.20 12.51
C VAL A 321 -4.32 2.54 13.19
N GLN A 322 -5.23 3.40 12.74
CA GLN A 322 -5.55 4.61 13.49
C GLN A 322 -6.20 4.25 14.83
N GLY A 323 -5.91 5.03 15.87
CA GLY A 323 -6.41 4.81 17.22
C GLY A 323 -6.20 6.02 18.11
N GLU A 324 -6.79 6.00 19.30
CA GLU A 324 -6.57 7.04 20.31
C GLU A 324 -5.24 6.82 21.05
N GLU A 325 -4.69 5.61 20.99
CA GLU A 325 -3.43 5.25 21.61
C GLU A 325 -2.26 6.00 20.96
N ALA A 326 -1.21 6.27 21.74
CA ALA A 326 0.00 6.88 21.22
C ALA A 326 0.59 6.06 20.07
N LYS A 327 1.11 6.75 19.04
CA LYS A 327 1.79 6.13 17.90
C LYS A 327 2.85 5.13 18.39
N GLY A 328 2.86 3.93 17.80
CA GLY A 328 3.77 2.85 18.15
C GLY A 328 3.31 1.96 19.31
N THR A 329 2.19 2.26 19.96
CA THR A 329 1.59 1.38 20.97
C THR A 329 1.07 0.11 20.31
N VAL A 330 1.32 -1.06 20.90
CA VAL A 330 0.70 -2.31 20.45
C VAL A 330 -0.79 -2.25 20.75
N VAL A 331 -1.62 -2.28 19.70
CA VAL A 331 -3.08 -2.31 19.82
C VAL A 331 -3.56 -3.75 19.91
N GLN A 332 -2.97 -4.64 19.09
CA GLN A 332 -3.40 -6.02 19.05
C GLN A 332 -2.31 -6.98 18.60
N MET A 333 -2.37 -8.22 19.09
CA MET A 333 -1.47 -9.31 18.73
C MET A 333 -2.25 -10.46 18.10
N PRO A 334 -1.65 -11.21 17.15
CA PRO A 334 -2.29 -12.38 16.56
C PRO A 334 -2.46 -13.47 17.62
N ASN A 335 -3.59 -14.19 17.56
CA ASN A 335 -3.87 -15.27 18.50
C ASN A 335 -2.85 -16.41 18.32
N ARG A 336 -2.10 -16.72 19.38
CA ARG A 336 -1.04 -17.75 19.34
C ARG A 336 -1.59 -19.17 19.34
N GLU A 337 -2.75 -19.40 19.95
CA GLU A 337 -3.37 -20.72 20.06
C GLU A 337 -3.86 -21.22 18.70
N SER A 338 -4.37 -20.31 17.85
CA SER A 338 -4.78 -20.64 16.48
C SER A 338 -3.61 -20.90 15.53
N LEU A 339 -2.36 -20.60 15.93
CA LEU A 339 -1.16 -20.72 15.10
C LEU A 339 -0.31 -21.97 15.40
N GLY A 340 -0.54 -22.62 16.54
CA GLY A 340 0.23 -23.78 16.99
C GLY A 340 1.74 -23.52 17.07
N MET A 341 2.14 -22.32 17.53
CA MET A 341 3.53 -21.84 17.52
C MET A 341 4.13 -21.65 18.92
N PRO A 342 5.42 -21.99 19.15
CA PRO A 342 6.18 -21.53 20.32
C PRO A 342 6.51 -20.03 20.21
N ALA A 343 6.79 -19.39 21.35
CA ALA A 343 7.02 -17.94 21.45
C ALA A 343 8.20 -17.47 20.57
N LEU A 344 7.97 -16.50 19.68
CA LEU A 344 9.02 -15.84 18.89
C LEU A 344 9.74 -14.76 19.71
N GLU A 345 11.06 -14.69 19.55
CA GLU A 345 11.87 -13.52 19.93
C GLU A 345 11.60 -12.39 18.91
N TYR A 346 11.08 -11.27 19.40
CA TYR A 346 10.71 -10.10 18.61
C TYR A 346 11.93 -9.22 18.28
N ALA A 347 11.80 -8.40 17.22
CA ALA A 347 12.69 -7.27 16.94
C ALA A 347 12.74 -6.30 18.16
N PRO A 348 13.83 -5.54 18.36
CA PRO A 348 14.00 -4.72 19.54
C PRO A 348 12.90 -3.64 19.59
N ASP A 349 12.28 -3.54 20.77
CA ASP A 349 11.30 -2.56 21.29
C ASP A 349 10.07 -3.21 21.93
N ALA A 350 9.93 -4.54 21.85
CA ALA A 350 8.98 -5.29 22.67
C ALA A 350 9.52 -5.56 24.09
N GLN A 351 9.89 -4.53 24.85
CA GLN A 351 9.92 -4.61 26.32
C GLN A 351 8.70 -3.89 26.86
N ALA A 352 7.60 -4.62 26.97
CA ALA A 352 6.54 -4.26 27.89
C ALA A 352 7.14 -4.23 29.29
N ASN A 353 7.22 -3.04 29.89
CA ASN A 353 7.47 -2.87 31.32
C ASN A 353 6.31 -3.51 32.09
N VAL A 354 6.42 -4.81 32.34
CA VAL A 354 5.60 -5.49 33.33
C VAL A 354 6.40 -5.48 34.62
N GLU A 355 6.13 -4.48 35.47
CA GLU A 355 6.50 -4.54 36.88
C GLU A 355 5.88 -5.79 37.49
N LYS A 356 6.70 -6.80 37.80
CA LYS A 356 6.29 -7.93 38.63
C LYS A 356 6.45 -7.55 40.11
N PRO A 357 5.41 -7.72 40.94
CA PRO A 357 5.56 -7.57 42.38
C PRO A 357 6.39 -8.73 42.95
N SER A 358 7.25 -8.35 43.88
CA SER A 358 8.19 -9.19 44.60
C SER A 358 7.54 -10.32 45.40
N GLY A 359 8.21 -11.48 45.41
CA GLY A 359 8.27 -12.33 46.60
C GLY A 359 7.76 -13.77 46.41
N ALA A 360 8.68 -14.72 46.27
CA ALA A 360 8.89 -15.83 47.20
C ALA A 360 9.84 -16.88 46.59
N THR A 361 10.96 -17.07 47.28
CA THR A 361 11.95 -18.14 47.10
C THR A 361 11.34 -19.54 47.24
N CYS A 362 11.84 -20.53 46.50
CA CYS A 362 12.29 -21.83 47.01
C CYS A 362 12.95 -22.71 45.91
N ASN A 363 14.12 -23.23 46.27
CA ASN A 363 15.05 -24.15 45.61
C ASN A 363 14.50 -25.34 44.78
N GLY A 364 15.27 -25.71 43.74
CA GLY A 364 15.86 -27.05 43.68
C GLY A 364 15.46 -28.01 42.54
N HIS A 365 16.42 -28.25 41.65
CA HIS A 365 16.82 -29.56 41.09
C HIS A 365 16.34 -30.05 39.70
N ARG A 366 17.38 -30.28 38.87
CA ARG A 366 17.64 -31.30 37.83
C ARG A 366 16.78 -31.39 36.55
N THR A 367 17.52 -31.20 35.45
CA THR A 367 17.30 -31.73 34.09
C THR A 367 17.04 -33.25 34.07
N PRO A 368 16.29 -33.71 33.06
CA PRO A 368 16.83 -34.81 32.26
C PRO A 368 16.61 -34.66 30.74
N ASP A 369 17.71 -34.93 30.05
CA ASP A 369 17.93 -35.56 28.73
C ASP A 369 16.74 -35.84 27.78
N ALA A 370 16.99 -35.46 26.53
CA ALA A 370 16.27 -35.87 25.34
C ALA A 370 16.51 -37.35 24.98
N PRO A 371 15.56 -38.02 24.29
CA PRO A 371 15.86 -39.21 23.52
C PRO A 371 16.04 -38.89 22.04
N ALA A 372 17.15 -39.39 21.48
CA ALA A 372 17.39 -39.54 20.06
C ALA A 372 16.51 -40.66 19.48
N VAL A 373 16.02 -40.49 18.25
CA VAL A 373 15.45 -41.57 17.44
C VAL A 373 16.03 -41.52 16.03
N ASN A 374 16.69 -42.62 15.67
CA ASN A 374 17.18 -43.02 14.34
C ASN A 374 16.06 -42.91 13.29
N GLY A 375 16.27 -42.47 12.05
CA GLY A 375 17.21 -43.05 11.09
C GLY A 375 16.54 -44.16 10.28
N HIS A 376 15.82 -43.82 9.20
CA HIS A 376 15.55 -44.76 8.11
C HIS A 376 15.56 -44.08 6.74
N ASN A 377 16.54 -44.53 5.96
CA ASN A 377 16.71 -44.37 4.51
C ASN A 377 15.61 -45.12 3.76
N ILE A 378 14.96 -44.49 2.78
CA ILE A 378 14.35 -45.19 1.63
C ILE A 378 14.74 -44.45 0.35
N THR A 379 15.23 -45.26 -0.58
CA THR A 379 15.87 -44.96 -1.86
C THR A 379 14.91 -44.52 -2.97
N ASN A 380 15.45 -43.71 -3.89
CA ASN A 380 15.19 -43.58 -5.33
C ASN A 380 13.92 -44.21 -5.93
N GLY A 381 13.12 -43.36 -6.56
CA GLY A 381 12.22 -43.70 -7.67
C GLY A 381 12.16 -42.54 -8.66
N ASN A 382 12.73 -42.74 -9.86
CA ASN A 382 12.54 -41.90 -11.04
C ASN A 382 11.06 -41.87 -11.43
N HIS A 383 10.49 -40.68 -11.65
CA HIS A 383 9.35 -40.51 -12.55
C HIS A 383 9.48 -39.17 -13.28
N ALA A 384 9.93 -39.25 -14.52
CA ALA A 384 9.52 -38.37 -15.59
C ALA A 384 8.03 -38.63 -15.92
N ASP A 385 7.40 -37.65 -16.55
CA ASP A 385 6.02 -37.60 -17.03
C ASP A 385 4.95 -37.34 -15.96
N LEU A 386 4.54 -36.07 -15.85
CA LEU A 386 3.15 -35.64 -15.69
C LEU A 386 3.05 -34.14 -16.04
N VAL A 387 3.19 -33.83 -17.34
CA VAL A 387 2.67 -32.59 -17.92
C VAL A 387 1.20 -32.83 -18.22
N GLN A 388 0.31 -32.15 -17.51
CA GLN A 388 -1.11 -32.04 -17.85
C GLN A 388 -1.50 -30.54 -17.77
N PRO A 389 -2.23 -30.02 -18.77
CA PRO A 389 -2.50 -28.60 -18.92
C PRO A 389 -3.58 -28.09 -17.94
N LEU A 390 -3.31 -26.93 -17.34
CA LEU A 390 -4.24 -26.13 -16.54
C LEU A 390 -5.32 -25.49 -17.44
N SER A 391 -6.32 -26.27 -17.84
CA SER A 391 -7.51 -25.77 -18.56
C SER A 391 -8.83 -26.20 -17.92
N ALA A 392 -8.82 -26.51 -16.62
CA ALA A 392 -10.01 -26.96 -15.90
C ALA A 392 -10.23 -26.18 -14.59
N LEU A 393 -10.53 -24.88 -14.66
CA LEU A 393 -11.03 -24.10 -13.52
C LEU A 393 -12.03 -23.00 -13.93
N ALA A 394 -12.68 -23.15 -15.09
CA ALA A 394 -13.69 -22.20 -15.59
C ALA A 394 -15.12 -22.46 -15.04
N ALA A 395 -15.27 -23.14 -13.92
CA ALA A 395 -16.59 -23.57 -13.42
C ALA A 395 -16.72 -23.45 -11.90
N VAL A 396 -16.43 -22.27 -11.34
CA VAL A 396 -16.93 -21.84 -10.02
C VAL A 396 -17.14 -20.32 -10.07
N ASP A 397 -17.98 -19.82 -10.99
CA ASP A 397 -18.13 -18.37 -11.25
C ASP A 397 -19.59 -17.87 -11.16
N GLU A 398 -20.48 -18.59 -10.46
CA GLU A 398 -21.92 -18.26 -10.49
C GLU A 398 -22.60 -18.14 -9.10
N LEU A 399 -21.90 -17.61 -8.07
CA LEU A 399 -22.55 -17.32 -6.78
C LEU A 399 -22.10 -16.04 -6.05
N LEU A 400 -21.39 -15.11 -6.69
CA LEU A 400 -21.04 -13.81 -6.07
C LEU A 400 -21.58 -12.62 -6.89
N SER A 401 -22.90 -12.54 -7.04
CA SER A 401 -23.56 -11.28 -7.39
C SER A 401 -23.69 -10.41 -6.15
N VAL A 402 -22.78 -9.45 -5.99
CA VAL A 402 -22.89 -8.39 -4.99
C VAL A 402 -23.87 -7.33 -5.53
N PRO A 403 -24.85 -6.85 -4.75
CA PRO A 403 -25.69 -5.73 -5.16
C PRO A 403 -24.84 -4.47 -5.35
N GLY A 404 -25.20 -3.64 -6.33
CA GLY A 404 -24.51 -2.37 -6.60
C GLY A 404 -24.46 -1.45 -5.37
N PRO A 405 -23.44 -0.58 -5.27
CA PRO A 405 -23.27 0.29 -4.12
C PRO A 405 -24.47 1.26 -3.98
N PRO A 406 -24.88 1.61 -2.75
CA PRO A 406 -25.86 2.65 -2.52
C PRO A 406 -25.34 4.02 -3.04
N PRO A 407 -26.24 4.99 -3.28
CA PRO A 407 -25.84 6.31 -3.74
C PRO A 407 -24.86 6.96 -2.74
N ASN A 408 -23.68 7.33 -3.23
CA ASN A 408 -22.62 7.97 -2.46
C ASN A 408 -23.14 9.24 -1.76
N THR A 409 -23.10 9.23 -0.43
CA THR A 409 -23.03 10.44 0.39
C THR A 409 -21.66 11.09 0.15
N PRO A 410 -21.53 12.43 0.17
CA PRO A 410 -20.24 13.08 -0.02
C PRO A 410 -19.23 12.54 0.99
N ALA A 411 -18.02 12.24 0.52
CA ALA A 411 -16.88 12.05 1.41
C ALA A 411 -16.78 13.31 2.29
N ASP A 412 -16.87 13.09 3.60
CA ASP A 412 -16.89 14.11 4.63
C ASP A 412 -15.62 14.96 4.53
N SER A 413 -15.76 16.14 3.92
CA SER A 413 -14.75 17.18 3.90
C SER A 413 -14.76 17.87 5.26
N GLY A 414 -14.07 17.23 6.22
CA GLY A 414 -13.83 17.80 7.54
C GLY A 414 -13.11 19.15 7.43
N THR A 415 -13.83 20.23 7.72
CA THR A 415 -13.26 21.50 8.17
C THR A 415 -14.06 21.99 9.37
N THR A 416 -13.34 22.17 10.47
CA THR A 416 -13.81 22.78 11.72
C THR A 416 -14.34 24.19 11.47
N SER A 417 -15.51 24.49 12.05
CA SER A 417 -16.13 25.81 12.00
C SER A 417 -15.22 26.92 12.53
N PRO A 418 -15.23 28.13 11.94
CA PRO A 418 -14.45 29.26 12.44
C PRO A 418 -15.04 29.84 13.73
N ALA A 419 -14.15 30.30 14.60
CA ALA A 419 -14.44 30.90 15.90
C ALA A 419 -15.40 32.10 15.82
N THR A 420 -16.44 32.07 16.64
CA THR A 420 -17.42 33.15 16.79
C THR A 420 -16.82 34.34 17.55
N VAL A 421 -16.72 35.49 16.87
CA VAL A 421 -16.50 36.79 17.50
C VAL A 421 -17.76 37.22 18.26
N ALA A 422 -17.55 37.69 19.49
CA ALA A 422 -18.57 38.07 20.45
C ALA A 422 -19.52 39.18 19.97
N SER A 423 -20.82 38.94 20.11
CA SER A 423 -21.80 40.01 20.38
C SER A 423 -23.10 39.42 20.95
N ASN A 424 -23.31 39.63 22.25
CA ASN A 424 -24.63 39.66 22.89
C ASN A 424 -25.44 40.83 22.31
N PRO A 425 -26.79 40.78 22.20
CA PRO A 425 -27.62 40.74 23.42
C PRO A 425 -29.00 40.03 23.31
N GLY A 426 -29.55 39.67 24.48
CA GLY A 426 -31.00 39.76 24.73
C GLY A 426 -31.85 38.49 24.66
N SER A 427 -31.92 37.75 25.77
CA SER A 427 -33.13 37.02 26.20
C SER A 427 -34.14 38.02 26.80
N PRO A 428 -35.48 37.75 26.87
CA PRO A 428 -36.03 36.47 27.30
C PRO A 428 -37.39 36.02 26.70
N ALA A 429 -37.66 34.71 26.73
CA ALA A 429 -38.99 34.17 27.05
C ALA A 429 -38.91 32.68 27.45
N LYS A 430 -39.40 32.37 28.66
CA LYS A 430 -39.52 31.03 29.23
C LYS A 430 -40.72 30.29 28.63
N SER A 431 -40.59 28.97 28.46
CA SER A 431 -41.73 28.04 28.46
C SER A 431 -41.28 26.68 28.97
N ASN A 432 -41.77 26.31 30.15
CA ASN A 432 -41.57 25.03 30.83
C ASN A 432 -41.95 23.83 29.94
N LYS A 433 -41.13 22.79 29.95
CA LYS A 433 -41.62 21.43 29.72
C LYS A 433 -40.90 20.44 30.64
N VAL A 434 -41.74 19.61 31.24
CA VAL A 434 -41.49 18.67 32.34
C VAL A 434 -40.53 17.58 31.89
N GLU A 435 -39.46 17.43 32.67
CA GLU A 435 -38.49 16.34 32.57
C GLU A 435 -39.10 15.10 33.24
N THR A 436 -39.32 14.04 32.46
CA THR A 436 -39.75 12.74 32.97
C THR A 436 -38.57 11.81 32.77
N THR A 437 -37.80 11.60 33.84
CA THR A 437 -36.66 10.68 33.86
C THR A 437 -37.19 9.25 33.73
N ILE A 438 -37.01 8.66 32.56
CA ILE A 438 -37.06 7.20 32.40
C ILE A 438 -35.61 6.75 32.61
N GLU A 439 -35.34 6.15 33.76
CA GLU A 439 -34.11 5.39 33.98
C GLU A 439 -34.20 4.13 33.13
N ASP A 440 -33.66 4.18 31.91
CA ASP A 440 -33.39 2.97 31.14
C ASP A 440 -32.22 2.25 31.82
N ALA A 441 -32.52 1.06 32.34
CA ALA A 441 -31.52 0.17 32.90
C ALA A 441 -30.53 -0.23 31.79
N ASP A 442 -29.30 0.24 31.91
CA ASP A 442 -28.16 -0.19 31.10
C ASP A 442 -28.01 -1.72 31.20
N GLY A 443 -28.53 -2.42 30.21
CA GLY A 443 -28.20 -3.80 29.98
C GLY A 443 -26.72 -3.86 29.60
N ASP A 444 -25.93 -4.61 30.39
CA ASP A 444 -24.57 -5.03 30.08
C ASP A 444 -24.49 -5.59 28.65
N TYR A 445 -24.25 -4.72 27.66
CA TYR A 445 -23.73 -5.16 26.39
C TYR A 445 -22.27 -5.52 26.63
N PRO A 446 -21.86 -6.79 26.45
CA PRO A 446 -20.46 -7.13 26.54
C PRO A 446 -19.70 -6.24 25.56
N ALA A 447 -18.60 -5.65 26.03
CA ALA A 447 -17.70 -4.90 25.17
C ALA A 447 -17.40 -5.75 23.91
N PRO A 448 -17.45 -5.17 22.69
CA PRO A 448 -17.19 -5.93 21.47
C PRO A 448 -15.87 -6.69 21.62
N GLU A 449 -15.90 -8.02 21.47
CA GLU A 449 -14.66 -8.79 21.46
C GLU A 449 -13.76 -8.27 20.33
N SER A 450 -12.49 -8.02 20.65
CA SER A 450 -11.53 -7.54 19.66
C SER A 450 -11.37 -8.59 18.56
N LEU A 451 -11.77 -8.24 17.33
CA LEU A 451 -11.66 -9.12 16.16
C LEU A 451 -10.21 -9.56 15.95
N PRO A 452 -9.91 -10.84 15.70
CA PRO A 452 -8.54 -11.33 15.60
C PRO A 452 -7.76 -10.69 14.44
N VAL A 453 -6.48 -10.40 14.67
CA VAL A 453 -5.56 -9.84 13.66
C VAL A 453 -4.58 -10.89 13.16
N SER A 454 -4.11 -10.72 11.92
CA SER A 454 -3.16 -11.65 11.27
C SER A 454 -1.70 -11.39 11.60
N CYS A 455 -1.34 -10.20 12.06
CA CYS A 455 0.01 -9.81 12.44
C CYS A 455 -0.04 -8.88 13.67
N PRO A 456 1.10 -8.66 14.36
CA PRO A 456 1.20 -7.63 15.38
C PRO A 456 0.77 -6.26 14.83
N THR A 457 -0.23 -5.64 15.44
CA THR A 457 -0.85 -4.39 14.99
C THR A 457 -0.60 -3.27 15.99
N TYR A 458 -0.16 -2.14 15.49
CA TYR A 458 0.28 -0.98 16.27
C TYR A 458 -0.58 0.24 15.96
N SER A 459 -0.68 1.16 16.91
CA SER A 459 -1.35 2.45 16.69
C SER A 459 -0.49 3.32 15.77
N ALA A 460 -1.13 3.95 14.79
CA ALA A 460 -0.59 5.05 14.00
C ALA A 460 -0.67 6.40 14.73
N GLY A 461 -1.31 6.44 15.90
CA GLY A 461 -1.70 7.64 16.61
C GLY A 461 -3.04 8.19 16.12
N VAL A 462 -3.43 9.32 16.71
CA VAL A 462 -4.63 10.06 16.32
C VAL A 462 -4.45 10.60 14.91
N CYS A 463 -5.13 9.94 13.97
CA CYS A 463 -5.28 10.40 12.59
C CYS A 463 -6.64 11.09 12.45
N ASP A 464 -6.88 11.76 11.33
CA ASP A 464 -8.13 12.47 11.01
C ASP A 464 -9.30 11.54 10.62
N GLY A 465 -9.26 10.27 11.05
CA GLY A 465 -10.32 9.30 10.85
C GLY A 465 -10.32 8.58 9.51
N VAL A 466 -9.44 8.93 8.57
CA VAL A 466 -9.39 8.31 7.23
C VAL A 466 -8.14 7.46 7.02
N THR A 467 -8.29 6.37 6.25
CA THR A 467 -7.19 5.46 5.92
C THR A 467 -5.99 6.16 5.27
N GLU A 468 -6.27 7.14 4.41
CA GLU A 468 -5.29 7.86 3.59
C GLU A 468 -4.14 8.45 4.41
N THR A 469 -4.39 8.84 5.66
CA THR A 469 -3.40 9.52 6.52
C THR A 469 -2.56 8.55 7.35
N VAL A 470 -2.94 7.27 7.43
CA VAL A 470 -2.24 6.26 8.22
C VAL A 470 -0.81 6.06 7.70
N LEU A 471 -0.63 5.76 6.40
CA LEU A 471 0.72 5.56 5.85
C LEU A 471 1.60 6.81 6.01
N PRO A 472 1.17 8.03 5.64
CA PRO A 472 1.92 9.26 5.92
C PRO A 472 2.36 9.40 7.39
N ALA A 473 1.50 9.07 8.35
CA ALA A 473 1.81 9.15 9.77
C ALA A 473 2.90 8.15 10.23
N VAL A 474 2.98 6.98 9.60
CA VAL A 474 3.86 5.87 10.03
C VAL A 474 4.90 5.44 8.99
N ILE A 475 5.10 6.22 7.92
CA ILE A 475 5.98 5.84 6.80
C ILE A 475 7.40 5.52 7.25
N ASN A 476 7.94 6.23 8.23
CA ASN A 476 9.27 5.96 8.77
C ASN A 476 9.31 4.60 9.48
N ASP A 477 8.31 4.30 10.32
CA ASP A 477 8.22 3.04 11.07
C ASP A 477 8.02 1.84 10.14
N VAL A 478 7.27 2.03 9.05
CA VAL A 478 7.11 1.04 7.98
C VAL A 478 8.46 0.78 7.32
N LEU A 479 9.16 1.83 6.88
CA LEU A 479 10.46 1.69 6.23
C LEU A 479 11.51 1.06 7.15
N GLU A 480 11.53 1.42 8.44
CA GLU A 480 12.39 0.78 9.44
C GLU A 480 12.11 -0.72 9.57
N HIS A 481 10.83 -1.10 9.61
CA HIS A 481 10.43 -2.50 9.62
C HIS A 481 10.88 -3.25 8.37
N LEU A 482 10.67 -2.68 7.17
CA LEU A 482 11.15 -3.31 5.93
C LEU A 482 12.68 -3.43 5.92
N TRP A 483 13.38 -2.38 6.35
CA TRP A 483 14.84 -2.32 6.32
C TRP A 483 15.48 -3.38 7.21
N PHE A 484 14.88 -3.66 8.38
CA PHE A 484 15.30 -4.75 9.24
C PHE A 484 15.33 -6.10 8.49
N TYR A 485 14.29 -6.41 7.71
CA TYR A 485 14.23 -7.65 6.94
C TYR A 485 15.11 -7.63 5.68
N ILE A 486 15.27 -6.48 5.03
CA ILE A 486 16.23 -6.31 3.92
C ILE A 486 17.64 -6.62 4.41
N GLN A 487 18.08 -6.01 5.52
CA GLN A 487 19.41 -6.23 6.09
C GLN A 487 19.62 -7.69 6.50
N LYS A 488 18.63 -8.29 7.17
CA LYS A 488 18.68 -9.71 7.54
C LYS A 488 18.79 -10.63 6.31
N GLY A 489 18.11 -10.28 5.22
CA GLY A 489 18.22 -10.97 3.93
C GLY A 489 19.62 -10.86 3.34
N GLN A 490 20.17 -9.65 3.28
CA GLN A 490 21.53 -9.38 2.78
C GLN A 490 22.60 -10.13 3.60
N GLU A 491 22.47 -10.18 4.93
CA GLU A 491 23.36 -10.98 5.78
C GLU A 491 23.28 -12.48 5.50
N SER A 492 22.08 -12.98 5.20
CA SER A 492 21.87 -14.38 4.83
C SER A 492 22.54 -14.70 3.51
N ASP A 493 22.38 -13.85 2.50
CA ASP A 493 23.01 -13.98 1.19
C ASP A 493 24.54 -13.98 1.32
N ALA A 494 25.09 -13.05 2.11
CA ALA A 494 26.53 -12.96 2.34
C ALA A 494 27.09 -14.23 3.02
N LYS A 495 26.36 -14.78 4.00
CA LYS A 495 26.72 -16.06 4.65
C LYS A 495 26.66 -17.23 3.67
N GLU A 496 25.69 -17.25 2.76
CA GLU A 496 25.55 -18.29 1.75
C GLU A 496 26.63 -18.21 0.66
N ALA A 497 26.95 -17.00 0.20
CA ALA A 497 28.05 -16.73 -0.73
C ALA A 497 29.39 -17.20 -0.14
N ALA A 498 29.71 -16.81 1.10
CA ALA A 498 30.93 -17.24 1.80
C ALA A 498 31.00 -18.77 1.96
N ARG A 499 29.87 -19.44 2.27
CA ARG A 499 29.81 -20.92 2.34
C ARG A 499 30.02 -21.58 0.98
N SER A 500 29.57 -20.95 -0.10
CA SER A 500 29.75 -21.46 -1.46
C SER A 500 31.20 -21.30 -1.93
N GLU A 501 31.84 -20.17 -1.62
CA GLU A 501 33.27 -19.95 -1.89
C GLU A 501 34.16 -20.94 -1.14
N MET A 502 33.89 -21.18 0.14
CA MET A 502 34.62 -22.19 0.94
C MET A 502 34.47 -23.60 0.36
N ARG A 503 33.30 -23.94 -0.21
CA ARG A 503 33.08 -25.22 -0.89
C ARG A 503 33.77 -25.29 -2.26
N GLY A 504 33.89 -24.17 -2.97
CA GLY A 504 34.59 -24.07 -4.25
C GLY A 504 36.11 -24.13 -4.15
N GLN A 505 36.69 -23.72 -3.02
CA GLN A 505 38.15 -23.79 -2.78
C GLN A 505 38.62 -25.15 -2.24
N ALA A 506 37.72 -26.02 -1.78
CA ALA A 506 38.05 -27.35 -1.29
C ALA A 506 38.15 -28.39 -2.42
N TRP A 507 39.20 -28.30 -3.27
CA TRP A 507 39.92 -29.39 -3.96
C TRP A 507 40.73 -28.86 -5.17
N PRO A 508 42.06 -28.70 -5.07
CA PRO A 508 42.91 -29.23 -6.12
C PRO A 508 42.84 -30.75 -5.97
N ARG A 509 42.26 -31.44 -6.96
CA ARG A 509 42.63 -32.85 -7.15
C ARG A 509 44.13 -32.82 -7.41
N ASP A 510 44.92 -33.31 -6.47
CA ASP A 510 46.30 -33.72 -6.70
C ASP A 510 46.28 -34.77 -7.82
N ALA A 511 46.32 -34.28 -9.06
CA ALA A 511 46.68 -35.06 -10.22
C ALA A 511 48.21 -35.04 -10.26
N GLY A 512 48.82 -35.88 -9.43
CA GLY A 512 50.26 -36.03 -9.39
C GLY A 512 50.69 -36.90 -8.22
N ASP A 513 50.63 -38.22 -8.38
CA ASP A 513 51.85 -39.03 -8.32
C ASP A 513 51.58 -40.53 -8.62
N ASN A 514 52.35 -41.01 -9.60
CA ASN A 514 52.75 -42.39 -9.95
C ASN A 514 51.72 -43.43 -10.39
#